data_AF-A0A963Y1F3-F1
#
_entry.id   AF-A0A963Y1F3-F1
#
_cell.length_a   1.000
_cell.length_b   1.000
_cell.length_c   1.000
_cell.angle_alpha   90.00
_cell.angle_beta   90.00
_cell.angle_gamma   90.00
#
_symmetry.space_group_name_H-M   'P 1'
#
loop_
_entity.id
_entity.type
_entity.pdbx_description
1 polymer ?
#
loop_
_entity_poly.entity_id
_entity_poly.type
_entity_poly.pdbx_seq_one_letter_code
_entity_poly.pdbx_strand_id
1 'polypeptide(L)' 'REYNLALGARRASAVQNYLISQGVSATRLRTVSYGKERPLAVCSDEACYSQNRRAVTVIGAGAGV' A
#
# COMPACT_ATOMS: atom_id res chain seq x y z
N ARG A 1 13.87 10.06 -6.51
CA ARG A 1 12.88 10.02 -5.38
C ARG A 1 11.69 9.10 -5.70
N GLU A 2 11.28 9.02 -6.97
CA GLU A 2 10.08 8.31 -7.46
C GLU A 2 10.18 6.77 -7.47
N TYR A 3 11.39 6.20 -7.43
CA TYR A 3 11.60 4.74 -7.51
C TYR A 3 10.80 3.95 -6.45
N ASN A 4 10.81 4.41 -5.20
CA ASN A 4 10.08 3.73 -4.12
C ASN A 4 8.57 3.90 -4.23
N LEU A 5 8.11 5.01 -4.81
CA LEU A 5 6.70 5.26 -5.08
C LEU A 5 6.18 4.28 -6.14
N ALA A 6 6.91 4.16 -7.25
CA ALA A 6 6.61 3.23 -8.34
C ALA A 6 6.70 1.77 -7.89
N LEU A 7 7.69 1.43 -7.06
CA LEU A 7 7.82 0.08 -6.49
C LEU A 7 6.63 -0.25 -5.56
N GLY A 8 6.21 0.70 -4.72
CA GLY A 8 5.02 0.53 -3.88
C GLY A 8 3.75 0.40 -4.72
N ALA A 9 3.62 1.17 -5.79
CA ALA A 9 2.48 1.07 -6.71
C ALA A 9 2.42 -0.30 -7.40
N ARG A 10 3.55 -0.81 -7.92
CA ARG A 10 3.62 -2.15 -8.51
C ARG A 10 3.22 -3.26 -7.54
N ARG A 11 3.69 -3.18 -6.28
CA ARG A 11 3.32 -4.11 -5.22
C ARG A 11 1.81 -4.05 -4.92
N ALA A 12 1.25 -2.85 -4.83
CA ALA A 12 -0.18 -2.66 -4.61
C ALA A 12 -1.03 -3.20 -5.77
N SER A 13 -0.60 -2.99 -7.03
CA SER A 13 -1.26 -3.55 -8.21
C SER A 13 -1.23 -5.09 -8.23
N ALA A 14 -0.14 -5.71 -7.81
CA ALA A 14 -0.07 -7.17 -7.70
C ALA A 14 -1.10 -7.74 -6.70
N VAL A 15 -1.25 -7.09 -5.55
CA VAL A 15 -2.25 -7.46 -4.54
C VAL A 15 -3.67 -7.20 -5.06
N GLN A 16 -3.90 -6.09 -5.76
CA GLN A 16 -5.20 -5.79 -6.38
C GLN A 16 -5.59 -6.86 -7.40
N ASN A 17 -4.69 -7.24 -8.30
CA ASN A 17 -4.94 -8.28 -9.29
C ASN A 17 -5.22 -9.64 -8.66
N TYR A 18 -4.51 -9.97 -7.57
CA TYR A 18 -4.80 -11.17 -6.80
C TYR A 18 -6.20 -11.15 -6.18
N LEU A 19 -6.62 -10.04 -5.57
CA LEU A 19 -7.97 -9.92 -5.01
C LEU A 19 -9.07 -9.98 -6.08
N ILE A 20 -8.81 -9.40 -7.26
CA ILE A 20 -9.71 -9.50 -8.42
C ILE A 20 -9.85 -10.94 -8.87
N SER A 21 -8.75 -11.71 -8.94
CA SER A 21 -8.81 -13.13 -9.31
C SER A 21 -9.54 -13.99 -8.28
N GLN A 22 -9.61 -13.55 -7.02
CA GLN A 22 -10.44 -14.15 -5.97
C GLN A 22 -11.91 -13.69 -5.99
N GLY A 23 -12.32 -12.89 -6.98
CA GLY A 23 -13.71 -12.47 -7.18
C GLY A 23 -14.09 -11.13 -6.54
N VAL A 24 -13.13 -10.35 -6.03
CA VAL A 24 -13.41 -8.99 -5.54
C VAL A 24 -13.53 -8.04 -6.73
N SER A 25 -14.66 -7.35 -6.85
CA SER A 25 -14.84 -6.33 -7.89
C SER A 25 -13.74 -5.27 -7.85
N ALA A 26 -13.12 -5.00 -8.99
CA ALA A 26 -12.09 -3.97 -9.14
C ALA A 26 -12.58 -2.58 -8.69
N THR A 27 -13.87 -2.29 -8.83
CA THR A 27 -14.48 -1.02 -8.40
C THR A 27 -14.45 -0.80 -6.88
N ARG A 28 -14.26 -1.88 -6.09
CA ARG A 28 -14.16 -1.82 -4.62
C ARG A 28 -12.73 -1.67 -4.13
N LEU A 29 -11.74 -1.67 -5.02
CA LEU A 29 -10.33 -1.70 -4.68
C LEU A 29 -9.64 -0.43 -5.16
N ARG A 30 -9.16 0.39 -4.21
CA ARG A 30 -8.30 1.54 -4.49
C ARG A 30 -6.89 1.25 -3.99
N THR A 31 -5.90 1.35 -4.88
CA THR A 31 -4.48 1.22 -4.53
C THR A 31 -3.87 2.60 -4.37
N VAL A 32 -3.17 2.83 -3.25
CA VAL A 32 -2.44 4.07 -2.99
C VAL A 32 -1.06 3.70 -2.45
N SER A 33 -0.02 4.27 -3.05
CA SER A 33 1.37 4.12 -2.59
C SER A 33 1.80 5.45 -1.99
N TYR A 34 2.16 5.47 -0.70
CA TYR A 34 2.62 6.67 -0.01
C TYR A 34 4.15 6.84 -0.05
N GLY A 35 4.88 5.90 -0.69
CA GLY A 35 6.35 5.97 -0.75
C GLY A 35 6.99 6.15 0.63
N LYS A 36 7.79 7.21 0.79
CA LYS A 36 8.43 7.59 2.06
C LYS A 36 7.68 8.70 2.81
N GLU A 37 6.48 9.06 2.38
CA GLU A 37 5.77 10.27 2.85
C GLU A 37 4.95 10.04 4.12
N ARG A 38 4.67 8.78 4.48
CA ARG A 38 4.00 8.43 5.75
C ARG A 38 4.74 7.32 6.50
N PRO A 39 5.90 7.61 7.13
CA PRO A 39 6.55 6.67 8.03
C PRO A 39 5.70 6.47 9.30
N LEU A 40 5.66 5.26 9.84
CA LEU A 40 5.10 5.01 11.18
C LEU A 40 6.07 5.39 12.27
N ALA A 41 7.34 5.05 12.05
CA ALA A 41 8.40 5.27 13.00
C ALA A 41 9.40 6.24 12.36
N VAL A 42 9.57 7.42 12.97
CA VAL A 42 10.54 8.43 12.54
C VAL A 42 11.82 8.20 13.34
N CYS A 43 12.63 7.24 12.90
CA CYS A 43 13.92 6.92 13.50
C CYS A 43 14.85 6.32 12.43
N SER A 44 16.16 6.50 12.64
CA SER A 44 17.21 6.12 11.69
C SER A 44 17.82 4.73 11.97
N ASP A 45 17.09 3.87 12.68
CA ASP A 45 17.52 2.50 13.00
C ASP A 45 16.85 1.46 12.12
N GLU A 46 17.52 0.32 11.89
CA GLU A 46 17.00 -0.77 11.04
C GLU A 46 15.69 -1.34 11.58
N ALA A 47 15.53 -1.37 12.91
CA ALA A 47 14.27 -1.74 13.55
C ALA A 47 13.10 -0.87 13.03
N CYS A 48 13.30 0.43 12.87
CA CYS A 48 12.29 1.36 12.36
C CYS A 48 12.08 1.23 10.86
N TYR A 49 13.16 1.04 10.09
CA TYR A 49 13.04 0.81 8.65
C TYR A 49 12.26 -0.47 8.33
N SER A 50 12.42 -1.53 9.12
CA SER A 50 11.66 -2.78 8.96
C SER A 50 10.15 -2.55 9.12
N GLN A 51 9.73 -1.75 10.09
CA GLN A 51 8.33 -1.44 10.36
C GLN A 51 7.71 -0.55 9.27
N ASN A 52 8.51 0.35 8.69
CA ASN A 52 8.07 1.28 7.64
C ASN A 52 7.92 0.59 6.27
N ARG A 53 8.58 -0.55 6.02
CA ARG A 53 8.46 -1.34 4.79
C ARG A 53 7.25 -2.29 4.83
N ARG A 54 6.03 -1.75 4.93
CA ARG A 54 4.80 -2.55 5.06
C ARG A 54 3.76 -2.26 3.97
N ALA A 55 2.93 -3.25 3.67
CA ALA A 55 1.69 -3.09 2.93
C ALA A 55 0.52 -3.18 3.92
N VAL A 56 -0.47 -2.28 3.79
CA VAL A 56 -1.65 -2.27 4.66
C VAL A 56 -2.88 -2.29 3.77
N THR A 57 -3.79 -3.23 4.01
CA THR A 57 -5.12 -3.27 3.38
C THR A 57 -6.12 -2.83 4.42
N VAL A 58 -6.79 -1.70 4.18
CA VAL A 58 -7.87 -1.20 5.05
C VAL A 58 -9.20 -1.55 4.41
N ILE A 59 -10.06 -2.25 5.16
CA ILE A 59 -11.42 -2.56 4.74
C ILE A 59 -12.33 -1.46 5.32
N GLY A 60 -12.66 -0.47 4.52
CA GLY A 60 -13.68 0.52 4.87
C GLY A 60 -15.05 0.04 4.39
N ALA A 61 -16.04 0.00 5.28
CA ALA A 61 -17.43 0.10 4.84
C ALA A 61 -17.56 1.46 4.14
N GLY A 62 -17.94 1.45 2.86
CA GLY A 62 -17.66 2.54 1.93
C GLY A 62 -17.88 3.95 2.46
N ALA A 63 -16.85 4.76 2.36
CA ALA A 63 -17.00 6.19 2.14
C ALA A 63 -16.25 6.50 0.85
N GLY A 64 -16.98 6.36 -0.26
CA GLY A 64 -16.62 7.12 -1.45
C GLY A 64 -16.69 8.59 -1.09
N VAL A 65 -15.53 9.23 -1.03
CA VAL A 65 -15.32 10.65 -1.33
C VAL A 65 -14.06 10.76 -2.18
#